data_AF-A0A4Y9KRT8-F1
#
_entry.id   AF-A0A4Y9KRT8-F1
#
_cell.length_a   1.000
_cell.length_b   1.000
_cell.length_c   1.000
_cell.angle_alpha   90.00
_cell.angle_beta   90.00
_cell.angle_gamma   90.00
#
_symmetry.space_group_name_H-M   'P 1'
#
loop_
_entity.id
_entity.type
_entity.pdbx_description
1 polymer ?
#
loop_
_entity_poly.entity_id
_entity_poly.type
_entity_poly.pdbx_seq_one_letter_code
_entity_poly.pdbx_strand_id
1 'polypeptide(L)'
;RLMMMLALGGLAIGAVLALMLGNGISRPMIAMCKAMRELASGNFDVVLPGLGRKDEIGEMAGAVEEFKVQAVAKAERDAAASEVQNREQAASRRAELIRFADDFESAVGAIVSNVSASAVQLESAASTLTRTAETTQSLSSQVAGVSEQASSNMQSVATATEELSASVEEIGRQVRDSSRIAEAAVVQAKETDGRIGKLSHAAQQIGEVVKLITAIAEQTNLLAL
;
A
#
# COMPACT_ATOMS: atom_id res chain seq x y z
N ARG A 1 -127.70 -23.92 4.15
CA ARG A 1 -126.98 -24.51 2.98
C ARG A 1 -126.36 -23.45 2.07
N LEU A 2 -127.04 -22.33 1.75
CA LEU A 2 -126.50 -21.25 0.91
C LEU A 2 -125.25 -20.54 1.48
N MET A 3 -125.22 -20.20 2.78
CA MET A 3 -124.04 -19.57 3.41
C MET A 3 -122.79 -20.47 3.39
N MET A 4 -122.96 -21.78 3.49
CA MET A 4 -121.86 -22.74 3.49
C MET A 4 -121.24 -22.88 2.08
N MET A 5 -122.03 -22.76 1.01
CA MET A 5 -121.52 -22.70 -0.37
C MET A 5 -120.79 -21.39 -0.69
N LEU A 6 -121.28 -20.24 -0.19
CA LEU A 6 -120.60 -18.94 -0.36
C LEU A 6 -119.26 -18.88 0.38
N ALA A 7 -119.19 -19.44 1.60
CA ALA A 7 -117.94 -19.55 2.35
C ALA A 7 -116.93 -20.48 1.66
N LEU A 8 -117.38 -21.64 1.15
CA LEU A 8 -116.52 -22.54 0.36
C LEU A 8 -116.06 -21.91 -0.96
N GLY A 9 -116.93 -21.16 -1.65
CA GLY A 9 -116.59 -20.44 -2.88
C GLY A 9 -115.56 -19.33 -2.65
N GLY A 10 -115.73 -18.54 -1.58
CA GLY A 10 -114.75 -17.52 -1.17
C GLY A 10 -113.41 -18.12 -0.76
N LEU A 11 -113.43 -19.26 -0.05
CA LEU A 11 -112.21 -19.98 0.32
C LEU A 11 -111.50 -20.60 -0.89
N ALA A 12 -112.26 -21.11 -1.86
CA ALA A 12 -111.71 -21.63 -3.12
C ALA A 12 -111.10 -20.51 -3.97
N ILE A 13 -111.78 -19.38 -4.13
CA ILE A 13 -111.25 -18.22 -4.87
C ILE A 13 -110.03 -17.62 -4.16
N GLY A 14 -110.07 -17.51 -2.84
CA GLY A 14 -108.92 -17.09 -2.02
C GLY A 14 -107.73 -18.04 -2.15
N ALA A 15 -107.98 -19.36 -2.14
CA ALA A 15 -106.94 -20.37 -2.36
C ALA A 15 -106.36 -20.28 -3.79
N VAL A 16 -107.20 -20.09 -4.82
CA VAL A 16 -106.76 -19.91 -6.20
C VAL A 16 -105.92 -18.63 -6.35
N LEU A 17 -106.36 -17.50 -5.78
CA LEU A 17 -105.60 -16.25 -5.79
C LEU A 17 -104.27 -16.39 -5.03
N ALA A 18 -104.28 -17.01 -3.85
CA ALA A 18 -103.06 -17.25 -3.07
C ALA A 18 -102.08 -18.15 -3.83
N LEU A 19 -102.57 -19.17 -4.54
CA LEU A 19 -101.75 -20.03 -5.40
C LEU A 19 -101.23 -19.26 -6.63
N MET A 20 -102.04 -18.37 -7.23
CA MET A 20 -101.60 -17.54 -8.37
C MET A 20 -100.55 -16.50 -7.97
N LEU A 21 -100.73 -15.76 -6.88
CA LEU A 21 -99.72 -14.81 -6.39
C LEU A 21 -98.48 -15.51 -5.83
N GLY A 22 -98.68 -16.62 -5.11
CA GLY A 22 -97.59 -17.42 -4.54
C GLY A 22 -96.68 -18.03 -5.61
N ASN A 23 -97.26 -18.61 -6.66
CA ASN A 23 -96.50 -19.17 -7.78
C ASN A 23 -96.09 -18.12 -8.82
N GLY A 24 -96.84 -17.02 -8.96
CA GLY A 24 -96.61 -15.98 -9.96
C GLY A 24 -95.56 -14.94 -9.56
N ILE A 25 -95.52 -14.54 -8.28
CA ILE A 25 -94.71 -13.40 -7.79
C ILE A 25 -93.82 -13.81 -6.62
N SER A 26 -94.39 -14.33 -5.53
CA SER A 26 -93.64 -14.54 -4.28
C SER A 26 -92.52 -15.56 -4.41
N ARG A 27 -92.78 -16.72 -5.07
CA ARG A 27 -91.75 -17.74 -5.31
C ARG A 27 -90.61 -17.24 -6.21
N PRO A 28 -90.87 -16.63 -7.39
CA PRO A 28 -89.83 -16.03 -8.23
C PRO A 28 -88.99 -14.95 -7.52
N MET A 29 -89.62 -14.07 -6.73
CA MET A 29 -88.89 -13.03 -5.99
C MET A 29 -87.92 -13.61 -4.95
N ILE A 30 -88.35 -14.63 -4.20
CA ILE A 30 -87.48 -15.30 -3.22
C ILE A 30 -86.30 -15.97 -3.93
N ALA A 31 -86.53 -16.58 -5.09
CA ALA A 31 -85.48 -17.18 -5.90
C ALA A 31 -84.49 -16.13 -6.43
N MET A 32 -84.98 -14.97 -6.87
CA MET A 32 -84.13 -13.85 -7.32
C MET A 32 -83.28 -13.26 -6.19
N CYS A 33 -83.86 -13.09 -5.00
CA CYS A 33 -83.11 -12.68 -3.81
C CYS A 33 -81.99 -13.66 -3.45
N LYS A 34 -82.23 -14.97 -3.61
CA LYS A 34 -81.20 -15.99 -3.41
C LYS A 34 -80.10 -15.88 -4.47
N ALA A 35 -80.46 -15.75 -5.74
CA ALA A 35 -79.51 -15.59 -6.84
C ALA A 35 -78.64 -14.32 -6.68
N MET A 36 -79.23 -13.21 -6.25
CA MET A 36 -78.48 -11.97 -5.96
C MET A 36 -77.52 -12.08 -4.78
N ARG A 37 -77.87 -12.85 -3.74
CA ARG A 37 -76.94 -13.12 -2.63
C ARG A 37 -75.76 -13.99 -3.08
N GLU A 38 -76.03 -14.98 -3.93
CA GLU A 38 -74.97 -15.81 -4.51
C GLU A 38 -74.06 -14.96 -5.42
N LEU A 39 -74.64 -14.07 -6.23
CA LEU A 39 -73.89 -13.12 -7.05
C LEU A 39 -73.03 -12.16 -6.20
N ALA A 40 -73.59 -11.62 -5.11
CA ALA A 40 -72.87 -10.77 -4.17
C ALA A 40 -71.74 -11.51 -3.43
N SER A 41 -71.84 -12.84 -3.30
CA SER A 41 -70.77 -13.69 -2.74
C SER A 41 -69.68 -14.05 -3.75
N GLY A 42 -69.77 -13.57 -5.00
CA GLY A 42 -68.79 -13.82 -6.05
C GLY A 42 -69.09 -15.05 -6.91
N ASN A 43 -70.27 -15.64 -6.80
CA ASN A 43 -70.71 -16.74 -7.66
C ASN A 43 -71.46 -16.19 -8.89
N PHE A 44 -70.75 -16.10 -10.03
CA PHE A 44 -71.30 -15.59 -11.28
C PHE A 44 -71.92 -16.67 -12.19
N ASP A 45 -71.86 -17.94 -11.79
CA ASP A 45 -72.41 -19.08 -12.56
C ASP A 45 -73.92 -19.30 -12.31
N VAL A 46 -74.54 -18.44 -11.50
CA VAL A 46 -75.95 -18.56 -11.13
C VAL A 46 -76.85 -18.21 -12.32
N VAL A 47 -77.79 -19.10 -12.62
CA VAL A 47 -78.84 -18.87 -13.61
C VAL A 47 -79.96 -18.05 -12.96
N LEU A 48 -80.20 -16.84 -13.47
CA LEU A 48 -81.23 -15.94 -12.93
C LEU A 48 -82.64 -16.50 -13.19
N PRO A 49 -83.44 -16.75 -12.13
CA PRO A 49 -84.77 -17.31 -12.28
C PRO A 49 -85.72 -16.30 -12.92
N GLY A 50 -86.43 -16.71 -13.98
CA GLY A 50 -87.39 -15.85 -14.68
C GLY A 50 -86.84 -15.08 -15.88
N LEU A 51 -85.61 -15.36 -16.31
CA LEU A 51 -85.07 -14.88 -17.58
C LEU A 51 -85.98 -15.31 -18.75
N GLY A 52 -86.39 -14.37 -19.59
CA GLY A 52 -87.31 -14.62 -20.72
C GLY A 52 -88.80 -14.53 -20.40
N ARG A 53 -89.19 -14.18 -19.16
CA ARG A 53 -90.57 -13.78 -18.83
C ARG A 53 -90.91 -12.43 -19.48
N LYS A 54 -92.19 -12.23 -19.81
CA LYS A 54 -92.72 -10.98 -20.41
C LYS A 54 -93.36 -10.05 -19.36
N ASP A 55 -93.01 -10.23 -18.09
CA ASP A 55 -93.49 -9.44 -16.96
C ASP A 55 -92.33 -8.69 -16.29
N GLU A 56 -92.62 -7.89 -15.28
CA GLU A 56 -91.67 -7.03 -14.56
C GLU A 56 -90.54 -7.83 -13.89
N ILE A 57 -90.82 -9.09 -13.51
CA ILE A 57 -89.82 -10.01 -12.96
C ILE A 57 -88.81 -10.41 -14.04
N GLY A 58 -89.26 -10.57 -15.29
CA GLY A 58 -88.39 -10.81 -16.44
C GLY A 58 -87.49 -9.61 -16.77
N GLU A 59 -88.01 -8.38 -16.65
CA GLU A 59 -87.22 -7.16 -16.85
C GLU A 59 -86.15 -6.99 -15.78
N MET A 60 -86.50 -7.22 -14.51
CA MET A 60 -85.52 -7.24 -13.41
C MET A 60 -84.45 -8.31 -13.63
N ALA A 61 -84.84 -9.52 -14.05
CA ALA A 61 -83.89 -10.59 -14.37
C ALA A 61 -82.91 -10.16 -15.48
N GLY A 62 -83.38 -9.43 -16.50
CA GLY A 62 -82.55 -8.90 -17.58
C GLY A 62 -81.53 -7.85 -17.12
N ALA A 63 -81.95 -6.89 -16.29
CA ALA A 63 -81.03 -5.87 -15.75
C ALA A 63 -79.94 -6.47 -14.84
N VAL A 64 -80.30 -7.49 -14.06
CA VAL A 64 -79.34 -8.21 -13.21
C VAL A 64 -78.40 -9.07 -14.04
N GLU A 65 -78.87 -9.64 -15.16
CA GLU A 65 -78.01 -10.36 -16.10
C GLU A 65 -76.97 -9.41 -16.73
N GLU A 66 -77.38 -8.22 -17.14
CA GLU A 66 -76.43 -7.22 -17.66
C GLU A 66 -75.40 -6.79 -16.61
N PHE A 67 -75.84 -6.56 -15.36
CA PHE A 67 -74.95 -6.27 -14.25
C PHE A 67 -73.96 -7.42 -13.98
N LYS A 68 -74.42 -8.68 -14.02
CA LYS A 68 -73.58 -9.88 -13.89
C LYS A 68 -72.52 -9.91 -14.99
N VAL A 69 -72.91 -9.70 -16.24
CA VAL A 69 -72.00 -9.69 -17.40
C VAL A 69 -70.95 -8.58 -17.26
N GLN A 70 -71.35 -7.38 -16.86
CA GLN A 70 -70.43 -6.27 -16.63
C GLN A 70 -69.49 -6.51 -15.45
N ALA A 71 -69.97 -7.11 -14.37
CA ALA A 71 -69.17 -7.46 -13.20
C ALA A 71 -68.10 -8.51 -13.53
N VAL A 72 -68.45 -9.55 -14.30
CA VAL A 72 -67.49 -10.56 -14.80
C VAL A 72 -66.44 -9.89 -15.71
N ALA A 73 -66.87 -9.11 -16.70
CA ALA A 73 -65.96 -8.44 -17.61
C ALA A 73 -65.01 -7.45 -16.89
N LYS A 74 -65.47 -6.79 -15.82
CA LYS A 74 -64.61 -5.94 -14.99
C LYS A 74 -63.61 -6.76 -14.18
N ALA A 75 -64.04 -7.85 -13.55
CA ALA A 75 -63.16 -8.72 -12.79
C ALA A 75 -62.04 -9.32 -13.66
N GLU A 76 -62.36 -9.74 -14.89
CA GLU A 76 -61.38 -10.22 -15.86
C GLU A 76 -60.37 -9.14 -16.27
N ARG A 77 -60.84 -7.90 -16.52
CA ARG A 77 -59.96 -6.76 -16.85
C ARG A 77 -59.05 -6.39 -15.70
N ASP A 78 -59.59 -6.31 -14.49
CA ASP A 78 -58.83 -5.96 -13.29
C ASP A 78 -57.77 -7.05 -12.98
N ALA A 79 -58.12 -8.33 -13.18
CA ALA A 79 -57.18 -9.44 -13.07
C ALA A 79 -56.06 -9.37 -14.12
N ALA A 80 -56.40 -9.12 -15.39
CA ALA A 80 -55.42 -8.97 -16.46
C ALA A 80 -54.51 -7.75 -16.25
N ALA A 81 -55.06 -6.62 -15.81
CA ALA A 81 -54.29 -5.41 -15.50
C ALA A 81 -53.33 -5.63 -14.31
N SER A 82 -53.78 -6.31 -13.26
CA SER A 82 -52.95 -6.68 -12.11
C SER A 82 -51.81 -7.62 -12.52
N GLU A 83 -52.08 -8.59 -13.39
CA GLU A 83 -51.05 -9.50 -13.89
C GLU A 83 -49.97 -8.76 -14.71
N VAL A 84 -50.36 -7.85 -15.60
CA VAL A 84 -49.42 -7.02 -16.36
C VAL A 84 -48.59 -6.13 -15.43
N GLN A 85 -49.24 -5.44 -14.48
CA GLN A 85 -48.54 -4.59 -13.51
C GLN A 85 -47.53 -5.39 -12.67
N ASN A 86 -47.92 -6.58 -12.18
CA ASN A 86 -47.03 -7.44 -11.40
C ASN A 86 -45.84 -7.92 -12.23
N ARG A 87 -46.05 -8.25 -13.51
CA ARG A 87 -44.96 -8.63 -14.43
C ARG A 87 -44.01 -7.47 -14.70
N GLU A 88 -44.54 -6.27 -14.92
CA GLU A 88 -43.72 -5.06 -15.13
C GLU A 88 -42.90 -4.71 -13.88
N GLN A 89 -43.51 -4.77 -12.69
CA GLN A 89 -42.81 -4.55 -11.43
C GLN A 89 -41.71 -5.59 -11.20
N ALA A 90 -42.01 -6.88 -11.45
CA ALA A 90 -41.02 -7.95 -11.35
C ALA A 90 -39.87 -7.76 -12.35
N ALA A 91 -40.17 -7.34 -13.58
CA ALA A 91 -39.17 -7.05 -14.61
C ALA A 91 -38.29 -5.85 -14.22
N SER A 92 -38.90 -4.75 -13.76
CA SER A 92 -38.18 -3.55 -13.29
C SER A 92 -37.28 -3.90 -12.11
N ARG A 93 -37.81 -4.64 -11.13
CA ARG A 93 -37.03 -5.05 -9.96
C ARG A 93 -35.85 -5.95 -10.35
N ARG A 94 -36.07 -6.86 -11.29
CA ARG A 94 -35.00 -7.71 -11.83
C ARG A 94 -33.93 -6.88 -12.55
N ALA A 95 -34.32 -5.91 -13.36
CA ALA A 95 -33.39 -5.02 -14.05
C ALA A 95 -32.55 -4.18 -13.08
N GLU A 96 -33.16 -3.65 -12.02
CA GLU A 96 -32.45 -2.95 -10.95
C GLU A 96 -31.42 -3.84 -10.25
N LEU A 97 -31.79 -5.08 -9.91
CA LEU A 97 -30.89 -6.03 -9.26
C LEU A 97 -29.71 -6.40 -10.15
N ILE A 98 -29.94 -6.59 -11.46
CA ILE A 98 -28.86 -6.84 -12.42
C ILE A 98 -27.93 -5.64 -12.48
N ARG A 99 -28.46 -4.43 -12.64
CA ARG A 99 -27.65 -3.21 -12.68
C ARG A 99 -26.83 -3.01 -11.41
N PHE A 100 -27.43 -3.28 -10.25
CA PHE A 100 -26.72 -3.23 -8.97
C PHE A 100 -25.60 -4.26 -8.88
N ALA A 101 -25.83 -5.49 -9.37
CA ALA A 101 -24.82 -6.53 -9.42
C ALA A 101 -23.66 -6.14 -10.35
N ASP A 102 -23.95 -5.59 -11.54
CA ASP A 102 -22.94 -5.12 -12.49
C ASP A 102 -22.10 -3.96 -11.90
N ASP A 103 -22.77 -2.97 -11.29
CA ASP A 103 -22.11 -1.84 -10.63
C ASP A 103 -21.21 -2.33 -9.47
N PHE A 104 -21.70 -3.29 -8.69
CA PHE A 104 -20.94 -3.90 -7.59
C PHE A 104 -19.73 -4.70 -8.10
N GLU A 105 -19.91 -5.54 -9.12
CA GLU A 105 -18.84 -6.31 -9.73
C GLU A 105 -17.75 -5.40 -10.31
N SER A 106 -18.16 -4.34 -11.01
CA SER A 106 -17.23 -3.34 -11.56
C SER A 106 -16.44 -2.62 -10.46
N ALA A 107 -17.12 -2.17 -9.40
CA ALA A 107 -16.48 -1.48 -8.28
C ALA A 107 -15.49 -2.39 -7.54
N VAL A 108 -15.90 -3.63 -7.23
CA VAL A 108 -15.03 -4.62 -6.57
C VAL A 108 -13.86 -5.01 -7.47
N GLY A 109 -14.11 -5.22 -8.77
CA GLY A 109 -13.07 -5.52 -9.75
C GLY A 109 -12.01 -4.42 -9.83
N ALA A 110 -12.43 -3.15 -9.85
CA ALA A 110 -11.52 -2.01 -9.83
C ALA A 110 -10.68 -1.95 -8.54
N ILE A 111 -11.28 -2.20 -7.37
CA ILE A 111 -10.58 -2.23 -6.09
C ILE A 111 -9.54 -3.35 -6.08
N VAL A 112 -9.93 -4.58 -6.45
CA VAL A 112 -9.03 -5.74 -6.49
C VAL A 112 -7.87 -5.50 -7.46
N SER A 113 -8.15 -4.93 -8.64
CA SER A 113 -7.11 -4.58 -9.61
C SER A 113 -6.13 -3.56 -9.05
N ASN A 114 -6.61 -2.54 -8.32
CA ASN A 114 -5.76 -1.51 -7.73
C ASN A 114 -4.90 -2.06 -6.58
N VAL A 115 -5.50 -2.87 -5.71
CA VAL A 115 -4.80 -3.56 -4.63
C VAL A 115 -3.73 -4.50 -5.19
N SER A 116 -4.03 -5.26 -6.25
CA SER A 116 -3.08 -6.14 -6.91
C SER A 116 -1.91 -5.37 -7.51
N ALA A 117 -2.17 -4.26 -8.22
CA ALA A 117 -1.13 -3.40 -8.76
C ALA A 117 -0.24 -2.81 -7.64
N SER A 118 -0.84 -2.37 -6.55
CA SER A 118 -0.12 -1.83 -5.38
C SER A 118 0.75 -2.91 -4.71
N ALA A 119 0.26 -4.15 -4.61
CA ALA A 119 1.04 -5.26 -4.06
C ALA A 119 2.26 -5.60 -4.91
N VAL A 120 2.12 -5.61 -6.25
CA VAL A 120 3.25 -5.81 -7.18
C VAL A 120 4.28 -4.69 -7.05
N GLN A 121 3.84 -3.44 -6.93
CA GLN A 121 4.74 -2.30 -6.70
C GLN A 121 5.49 -2.43 -5.37
N LEU A 122 4.81 -2.83 -4.30
CA LEU A 122 5.41 -3.05 -2.99
C LEU A 122 6.44 -4.20 -3.03
N GLU A 123 6.12 -5.30 -3.69
CA GLU A 123 7.04 -6.43 -3.89
C GLU A 123 8.31 -6.00 -4.65
N SER A 124 8.15 -5.22 -5.73
CA SER A 124 9.28 -4.67 -6.48
C SER A 124 10.14 -3.72 -5.62
N ALA A 125 9.51 -2.86 -4.81
CA ALA A 125 10.21 -1.97 -3.90
C ALA A 125 10.97 -2.74 -2.81
N ALA A 126 10.34 -3.77 -2.24
CA ALA A 126 10.96 -4.65 -1.24
C ALA A 126 12.17 -5.40 -1.83
N SER A 127 12.04 -5.96 -3.04
CA SER A 127 13.16 -6.62 -3.74
C SER A 127 14.34 -5.67 -3.99
N THR A 128 14.04 -4.43 -4.36
CA THR A 128 15.05 -3.38 -4.55
C THR A 128 15.75 -3.02 -3.24
N LEU A 129 14.99 -2.90 -2.14
CA LEU A 129 15.55 -2.66 -0.81
C LEU A 129 16.45 -3.81 -0.36
N THR A 130 16.04 -5.07 -0.55
CA THR A 130 16.87 -6.24 -0.23
C THR A 130 18.20 -6.20 -0.99
N ARG A 131 18.16 -5.98 -2.31
CA ARG A 131 19.37 -5.89 -3.13
C ARG A 131 20.29 -4.74 -2.70
N THR A 132 19.69 -3.61 -2.31
CA THR A 132 20.43 -2.44 -1.82
C THR A 132 21.11 -2.74 -0.48
N ALA A 133 20.42 -3.44 0.42
CA ALA A 133 20.97 -3.89 1.70
C ALA A 133 22.13 -4.87 1.50
N GLU A 134 21.99 -5.85 0.61
CA GLU A 134 23.06 -6.81 0.26
C GLU A 134 24.30 -6.09 -0.30
N THR A 135 24.08 -5.14 -1.22
CA THR A 135 25.16 -4.32 -1.79
C THR A 135 25.85 -3.50 -0.71
N THR A 136 25.08 -2.88 0.18
CA THR A 136 25.60 -2.08 1.30
C THR A 136 26.41 -2.93 2.29
N GLN A 137 25.98 -4.16 2.55
CA GLN A 137 26.68 -5.09 3.41
C GLN A 137 28.02 -5.53 2.78
N SER A 138 28.04 -5.82 1.48
CA SER A 138 29.27 -6.15 0.76
C SER A 138 30.26 -4.99 0.74
N LEU A 139 29.78 -3.77 0.46
CA LEU A 139 30.61 -2.57 0.45
C LEU A 139 31.18 -2.27 1.85
N SER A 140 30.35 -2.37 2.89
CA SER A 140 30.80 -2.20 4.28
C SER A 140 31.90 -3.19 4.66
N SER A 141 31.80 -4.45 4.23
CA SER A 141 32.84 -5.45 4.47
C SER A 141 34.15 -5.12 3.74
N GLN A 142 34.07 -4.63 2.49
CA GLN A 142 35.26 -4.17 1.76
C GLN A 142 35.91 -2.96 2.44
N VAL A 143 35.12 -1.98 2.86
CA VAL A 143 35.61 -0.79 3.58
C VAL A 143 36.27 -1.17 4.89
N ALA A 144 35.72 -2.14 5.63
CA ALA A 144 36.35 -2.65 6.85
C ALA A 144 37.74 -3.24 6.55
N GLY A 145 37.86 -4.11 5.52
CA GLY A 145 39.15 -4.68 5.13
C GLY A 145 40.17 -3.63 4.68
N VAL A 146 39.75 -2.63 3.90
CA VAL A 146 40.62 -1.51 3.50
C VAL A 146 41.07 -0.69 4.71
N SER A 147 40.19 -0.49 5.69
CA SER A 147 40.50 0.24 6.92
C SER A 147 41.51 -0.51 7.80
N GLU A 148 41.38 -1.83 7.92
CA GLU A 148 42.36 -2.68 8.60
C GLU A 148 43.74 -2.61 7.93
N GLN A 149 43.78 -2.67 6.60
CA GLN A 149 45.03 -2.52 5.84
C GLN A 149 45.65 -1.13 6.03
N ALA A 150 44.83 -0.07 6.01
CA ALA A 150 45.31 1.29 6.26
C ALA A 150 45.89 1.45 7.68
N SER A 151 45.26 0.84 8.68
CA SER A 151 45.76 0.82 10.06
C SER A 151 47.10 0.08 10.17
N SER A 152 47.24 -1.05 9.48
CA SER A 152 48.51 -1.79 9.42
C SER A 152 49.63 -0.95 8.78
N ASN A 153 49.33 -0.27 7.67
CA ASN A 153 50.29 0.62 7.02
C ASN A 153 50.69 1.80 7.92
N MET A 154 49.74 2.40 8.65
CA MET A 154 50.02 3.45 9.64
C MET A 154 50.95 2.96 10.74
N GLN A 155 50.77 1.73 11.22
CA GLN A 155 51.66 1.12 12.21
C GLN A 155 53.09 0.96 11.66
N SER A 156 53.24 0.50 10.41
CA SER A 156 54.55 0.39 9.77
C SER A 156 55.23 1.76 9.61
N VAL A 157 54.47 2.80 9.26
CA VAL A 157 55.00 4.18 9.17
C VAL A 157 55.44 4.68 10.54
N ALA A 158 54.68 4.41 11.60
CA ALA A 158 55.05 4.76 12.97
C ALA A 158 56.39 4.12 13.37
N THR A 159 56.54 2.80 13.15
CA THR A 159 57.80 2.09 13.41
C THR A 159 58.96 2.65 12.58
N ALA A 160 58.75 2.92 11.30
CA ALA A 160 59.79 3.53 10.46
C ALA A 160 60.20 4.93 10.96
N THR A 161 59.25 5.69 11.52
CA THR A 161 59.50 7.02 12.09
C THR A 161 60.28 6.93 13.41
N GLU A 162 60.01 5.91 14.24
CA GLU A 162 60.79 5.61 15.45
C GLU A 162 62.24 5.25 15.10
N GLU A 163 62.45 4.36 14.11
CA GLU A 163 63.78 3.98 13.62
C GLU A 163 64.56 5.17 13.02
N LEU A 164 63.88 6.04 12.28
CA LEU A 164 64.48 7.29 11.77
C LEU A 164 64.88 8.22 12.92
N SER A 165 64.06 8.33 13.96
CA SER A 165 64.36 9.17 15.12
C SER A 165 65.61 8.66 15.86
N ALA A 166 65.71 7.34 16.06
CA ALA A 166 66.89 6.71 16.65
C ALA A 166 68.16 6.93 15.78
N SER A 167 68.02 6.81 14.46
CA SER A 167 69.11 7.06 13.51
C SER A 167 69.61 8.50 13.56
N VAL A 168 68.70 9.48 13.66
CA VAL A 168 69.05 10.90 13.80
C VAL A 168 69.80 11.16 15.11
N GLU A 169 69.40 10.51 16.21
CA GLU A 169 70.08 10.64 17.50
C GLU A 169 71.51 10.08 17.46
N GLU A 170 71.72 8.92 16.81
CA GLU A 170 73.04 8.32 16.59
C GLU A 170 73.92 9.21 15.72
N ILE A 171 73.41 9.72 14.59
CA ILE A 171 74.13 10.68 13.74
C ILE A 171 74.52 11.91 14.57
N GLY A 172 73.62 12.42 15.40
CA GLY A 172 73.89 13.52 16.32
C GLY A 172 75.04 13.22 17.29
N ARG A 173 75.12 12.00 17.84
CA ARG A 173 76.26 11.56 18.67
C ARG A 173 77.55 11.50 17.86
N GLN A 174 77.52 10.89 16.69
CA GLN A 174 78.70 10.73 15.83
C GLN A 174 79.27 12.06 15.32
N VAL A 175 78.40 13.04 15.04
CA VAL A 175 78.80 14.41 14.67
C VAL A 175 79.48 15.11 15.84
N ARG A 176 78.96 14.99 17.06
CA ARG A 176 79.60 15.58 18.27
C ARG A 176 80.97 14.98 18.53
N ASP A 177 81.13 13.66 18.39
CA ASP A 177 82.41 13.00 18.55
C ASP A 177 83.42 13.42 17.47
N SER A 178 82.98 13.52 16.20
CA SER A 178 83.82 14.01 15.11
C SER A 178 84.29 15.44 15.35
N SER A 179 83.41 16.30 15.85
CA SER A 179 83.76 17.68 16.23
C SER A 179 84.82 17.70 17.34
N ARG A 180 84.66 16.88 18.39
CA ARG A 180 85.63 16.75 19.48
C ARG A 180 87.00 16.26 19.02
N ILE A 181 87.03 15.29 18.11
CA ILE A 181 88.28 14.78 17.51
C ILE A 181 88.95 15.87 16.67
N ALA A 182 88.20 16.58 15.84
CA ALA A 182 88.72 17.68 15.03
C ALA A 182 89.31 18.80 15.92
N GLU A 183 88.64 19.14 17.01
CA GLU A 183 89.10 20.14 17.97
C GLU A 183 90.38 19.69 18.68
N ALA A 184 90.47 18.43 19.10
CA ALA A 184 91.69 17.84 19.66
C ALA A 184 92.86 17.84 18.64
N ALA A 185 92.59 17.54 17.37
CA ALA A 185 93.59 17.59 16.30
C ALA A 185 94.12 19.02 16.08
N VAL A 186 93.25 20.04 16.13
CA VAL A 186 93.66 21.45 16.06
C VAL A 186 94.57 21.83 17.24
N VAL A 187 94.25 21.38 18.45
CA VAL A 187 95.13 21.60 19.62
C VAL A 187 96.49 20.92 19.42
N GLN A 188 96.51 19.67 18.98
CA GLN A 188 97.75 18.92 18.72
C GLN A 188 98.62 19.58 17.63
N ALA A 189 97.99 20.09 16.57
CA ALA A 189 98.68 20.83 15.51
C ALA A 189 99.33 22.11 16.05
N LYS A 190 98.63 22.87 16.92
CA LYS A 190 99.19 24.06 17.59
C LYS A 190 100.37 23.72 18.50
N GLU A 191 100.31 22.61 19.24
CA GLU A 191 101.44 22.19 20.07
C GLU A 191 102.65 21.80 19.21
N THR A 192 102.41 21.10 18.10
CA THR A 192 103.44 20.71 17.14
C THR A 192 104.10 21.92 16.50
N ASP A 193 103.32 22.91 16.08
CA ASP A 193 103.80 24.19 15.56
C ASP A 193 104.69 24.92 16.58
N GLY A 194 104.27 24.95 17.85
CA GLY A 194 105.08 25.49 18.94
C GLY A 194 106.40 24.74 19.15
N ARG A 195 106.42 23.41 19.00
CA ARG A 195 107.66 22.60 19.06
C ARG A 195 108.58 22.88 17.87
N ILE A 196 108.04 22.99 16.66
CA ILE A 196 108.80 23.37 15.46
C ILE A 196 109.39 24.78 15.62
N GLY A 197 108.63 25.72 16.18
CA GLY A 197 109.13 27.06 16.50
C GLY A 197 110.34 27.04 17.45
N LYS A 198 110.29 26.22 18.52
CA LYS A 198 111.43 26.03 19.44
C LYS A 198 112.65 25.40 18.75
N LEU A 199 112.43 24.39 17.90
CA LEU A 199 113.51 23.76 17.12
C LEU A 199 114.14 24.77 16.14
N SER A 200 113.34 25.58 15.46
CA SER A 200 113.83 26.64 14.58
C SER A 200 114.68 27.65 15.34
N HIS A 201 114.25 28.06 16.54
CA HIS A 201 115.03 28.97 17.37
C HIS A 201 116.36 28.37 17.81
N ALA A 202 116.36 27.10 18.25
CA ALA A 202 117.59 26.39 18.61
C ALA A 202 118.55 26.24 17.42
N ALA A 203 118.04 25.90 16.23
CA ALA A 203 118.85 25.83 15.02
C ALA A 203 119.49 27.19 14.65
N GLN A 204 118.76 28.28 14.85
CA GLN A 204 119.30 29.64 14.64
C GLN A 204 120.41 29.98 15.64
N GLN A 205 120.25 29.62 16.92
CA GLN A 205 121.32 29.77 17.92
C GLN A 205 122.57 28.94 17.57
N ILE A 206 122.39 27.70 17.12
CA ILE A 206 123.50 26.87 16.62
C ILE A 206 124.19 27.55 15.43
N GLY A 207 123.41 28.11 14.50
CA GLY A 207 123.95 28.86 13.37
C GLY A 207 124.82 30.05 13.80
N GLU A 208 124.38 30.81 14.81
CA GLU A 208 125.19 31.91 15.39
C GLU A 208 126.47 31.40 16.05
N VAL A 209 126.42 30.26 16.76
CA VAL A 209 127.62 29.63 17.34
C VAL A 209 128.58 29.15 16.25
N VAL A 210 128.07 28.55 15.17
CA VAL A 210 128.90 28.11 14.03
C VAL A 210 129.60 29.31 13.39
N LYS A 211 128.90 30.44 13.17
CA LYS A 211 129.52 31.68 12.68
C LYS A 211 130.65 32.17 13.59
N LEU A 212 130.45 32.13 14.91
CA LEU A 212 131.48 32.51 15.88
C LEU A 212 132.69 31.57 15.80
N ILE A 213 132.47 30.26 15.69
CA ILE A 213 133.54 29.26 15.54
C ILE A 213 134.33 29.51 14.25
N THR A 214 133.65 29.76 13.12
CA THR A 214 134.29 30.07 11.85
C THR A 214 135.16 31.35 11.96
N ALA A 215 134.65 32.40 12.61
CA ALA A 215 135.41 33.63 12.84
C ALA A 215 136.66 33.41 13.70
N ILE A 216 136.56 32.60 14.77
CA ILE A 216 137.71 32.22 15.61
C ILE A 216 138.72 31.40 14.80
N ALA A 217 138.25 30.43 14.00
CA ALA A 217 139.12 29.61 13.16
C ALA A 217 139.88 30.44 12.12
N GLU A 218 139.21 31.41 11.48
CA GLU A 218 139.85 32.38 10.58
C GLU A 218 140.89 33.24 11.31
N GLN A 219 140.57 33.74 12.51
CA GLN A 219 141.51 34.50 13.35
C GLN A 219 142.71 33.65 13.79
N THR A 220 142.49 32.37 14.10
CA THR A 220 143.56 31.44 14.49
C THR A 220 144.47 31.12 13.32
N ASN A 221 143.90 30.94 12.12
CA ASN A 221 144.66 30.78 10.87
C ASN A 221 145.48 32.04 10.54
N LEU A 222 144.93 33.23 10.81
CA LEU A 222 145.63 34.52 10.69
C LEU A 222 146.74 34.71 11.73
N LEU A 223 146.65 34.10 12.92
CA LEU A 223 147.71 34.12 13.93
C LEU A 223 148.82 33.08 13.67
N ALA A 224 148.51 32.02 12.92
CA ALA A 224 149.45 30.95 12.59
C ALA A 224 150.31 31.24 11.35
N LEU A 225 149.95 32.27 10.57
CA LEU A 225 150.68 32.79 9.41
C LEU A 225 151.55 33.99 9.82
#